data_AF-A0A259SMF0-F1
#
_entry.id   AF-A0A259SMF0-F1
#
_cell.length_a   1.000
_cell.length_b   1.000
_cell.length_c   1.000
_cell.angle_alpha   90.00
_cell.angle_beta   90.00
_cell.angle_gamma   90.00
#
_symmetry.space_group_name_H-M   'P 1'
#
loop_
_entity.id
_entity.type
_entity.pdbx_description
1 polymer ?
#
loop_
_entity_poly.entity_id
_entity_poly.type
_entity_poly.pdbx_seq_one_letter_code
_entity_poly.pdbx_strand_id
1 'polypeptide(L)'
;MKASISSPPSSWAQFQIGPVTVHAYALCIIAGIIVATLILGRRLKRRGIEPGFAVDIAMWSVPLGIVCARFYHVFTHVGDY
;
A
#
# COMPACT_ATOMS: atom_id res chain seq x y z
N MET A 1 1.72 -26.08 -21.30
CA MET A 1 0.92 -25.85 -20.07
C MET A 1 1.16 -24.42 -19.61
N LYS A 2 0.18 -23.52 -19.78
CA LYS A 2 0.25 -22.18 -19.17
C LYS A 2 0.03 -22.38 -17.67
N ALA A 3 1.11 -22.31 -16.88
CA ALA A 3 0.99 -21.99 -15.47
C ALA A 3 0.60 -20.51 -15.34
N SER A 4 -0.56 -20.15 -15.88
CA SER A 4 -1.13 -18.82 -15.72
C SER A 4 -1.75 -18.79 -14.34
N ILE A 5 -1.00 -18.22 -13.40
CA ILE A 5 -1.51 -17.70 -12.13
C ILE A 5 -2.85 -17.03 -12.48
N SER A 6 -3.94 -17.45 -11.83
CA SER A 6 -5.28 -16.93 -12.09
C SER A 6 -5.32 -15.45 -11.69
N SER A 7 -4.81 -14.59 -12.56
CA SER A 7 -4.92 -13.14 -12.45
C SER A 7 -6.41 -12.83 -12.64
N PRO A 8 -7.03 -12.08 -11.72
CA PRO A 8 -8.45 -11.78 -11.82
C PRO A 8 -8.75 -11.19 -13.21
N PRO A 9 -9.87 -11.59 -13.85
CA PRO A 9 -10.24 -11.04 -15.15
C PRO A 9 -10.26 -9.52 -15.09
N SER A 10 -9.81 -8.86 -16.17
CA SER A 10 -9.62 -7.40 -16.24
C SER A 10 -10.86 -6.60 -15.84
N SER A 11 -12.06 -7.18 -16.02
CA SER A 11 -13.35 -6.64 -15.57
C SER A 11 -13.49 -6.48 -14.05
N TRP A 12 -12.82 -7.30 -13.24
CA TRP A 12 -12.77 -7.16 -11.77
C TRP A 12 -11.47 -6.52 -11.28
N ALA A 13 -10.43 -6.48 -12.10
CA ALA A 13 -9.13 -5.93 -11.70
C ALA A 13 -9.13 -4.40 -11.61
N GLN A 14 -10.01 -3.72 -12.34
CA GLN A 14 -10.08 -2.27 -12.41
C GLN A 14 -11.53 -1.80 -12.61
N PHE A 15 -11.93 -0.78 -11.86
CA PHE A 15 -13.21 -0.11 -11.99
C PHE A 15 -12.97 1.37 -12.29
N GLN A 16 -13.67 1.91 -13.28
CA GLN A 16 -13.57 3.33 -13.63
C GLN A 16 -14.68 4.11 -12.93
N ILE A 17 -14.27 5.09 -12.12
CA ILE A 17 -15.17 6.06 -11.49
C ILE A 17 -14.85 7.41 -12.11
N GLY A 18 -15.58 7.75 -13.18
CA GLY A 18 -15.31 8.95 -13.97
C GLY A 18 -13.91 8.92 -14.60
N PRO A 19 -13.08 9.98 -14.48
CA PRO A 19 -11.73 10.03 -15.06
C PRO A 19 -10.69 9.20 -14.29
N VAL A 20 -11.05 8.61 -13.14
CA VAL A 20 -10.12 7.88 -12.27
C VAL A 20 -10.34 6.38 -12.39
N THR A 21 -9.28 5.65 -12.76
CA THR A 21 -9.28 4.19 -12.78
C THR A 21 -8.80 3.68 -11.41
N VAL A 22 -9.68 3.01 -10.68
CA VAL A 22 -9.36 2.41 -9.38
C VAL A 22 -9.09 0.93 -9.58
N HIS A 23 -7.93 0.46 -9.12
CA HIS A 23 -7.57 -0.94 -9.20
C HIS A 23 -7.98 -1.71 -7.95
N ALA A 24 -8.40 -2.97 -8.09
CA ALA A 24 -8.77 -3.82 -6.96
C ALA A 24 -7.60 -4.04 -5.98
N TYR A 25 -6.35 -4.08 -6.47
CA TYR A 25 -5.18 -4.19 -5.60
C TYR A 25 -5.01 -2.96 -4.69
N ALA A 26 -5.49 -1.78 -5.10
CA ALA A 26 -5.41 -0.57 -4.28
C ALA A 26 -6.23 -0.73 -3.00
N LEU A 27 -7.39 -1.39 -3.09
CA LEU A 27 -8.20 -1.73 -1.91
C LEU A 27 -7.44 -2.67 -0.97
N CYS A 28 -6.70 -3.64 -1.52
CA CYS A 28 -5.88 -4.55 -0.74
C CYS A 28 -4.74 -3.81 -0.01
N ILE A 29 -4.09 -2.85 -0.68
CA ILE A 29 -3.05 -2.00 -0.08
C ILE A 29 -3.65 -1.15 1.06
N ILE A 30 -4.79 -0.49 0.83
CA ILE A 30 -5.45 0.32 1.85
C ILE A 30 -5.83 -0.53 3.06
N ALA A 31 -6.41 -1.72 2.83
CA ALA A 31 -6.72 -2.66 3.90
C ALA A 31 -5.46 -3.08 4.68
N GLY A 32 -4.36 -3.36 3.99
CA GLY A 32 -3.07 -3.66 4.60
C GLY A 32 -2.55 -2.53 5.48
N ILE A 33 -2.64 -1.28 5.03
CA ILE A 33 -2.26 -0.10 5.81
C ILE A 33 -3.12 0.02 7.07
N ILE A 34 -4.44 -0.13 6.96
CA ILE A 34 -5.35 -0.08 8.12
C ILE A 34 -4.96 -1.15 9.14
N VAL A 35 -4.76 -2.40 8.69
CA VAL A 35 -4.37 -3.51 9.57
C VAL A 35 -3.01 -3.22 10.23
N ALA A 36 -2.03 -2.71 9.48
CA ALA A 36 -0.72 -2.35 10.01
C ALA A 36 -0.82 -1.28 11.10
N THR A 37 -1.58 -0.21 10.87
CA THR A 37 -1.81 0.86 11.87
C THR A 37 -2.54 0.33 13.10
N LEU A 38 -3.50 -0.59 12.94
CA LEU A 38 -4.20 -1.22 14.07
C LEU A 38 -3.28 -2.12 14.89
N ILE A 39 -2.41 -2.90 14.24
CA ILE A 39 -1.41 -3.74 14.92
C ILE A 39 -0.40 -2.85 15.64
N LEU A 40 0.08 -1.80 14.99
CA LEU A 40 1.02 -0.83 15.57
C LEU A 40 0.42 -0.15 16.80
N GLY A 41 -0.81 0.36 16.69
CA GLY A 41 -1.54 0.96 17.81
C GLY A 41 -1.77 -0.02 18.96
N ARG A 42 -2.16 -1.28 18.67
CA ARG A 42 -2.29 -2.33 19.71
C ARG A 42 -0.96 -2.65 20.39
N ARG A 43 0.15 -2.67 19.63
CA ARG A 43 1.49 -2.94 20.15
C ARG A 43 2.01 -1.77 21.01
N LEU A 44 1.75 -0.54 20.60
CA LEU A 44 2.11 0.68 21.33
C LEU A 44 1.27 0.85 22.61
N LYS A 45 -0.03 0.52 22.56
CA LYS A 45 -0.89 0.51 23.75
C LYS A 45 -0.40 -0.44 24.83
N ARG A 46 0.12 -1.63 24.47
CA ARG A 46 0.74 -2.56 25.42
C ARG A 46 2.02 -2.01 26.07
N ARG A 47 2.63 -1.00 25.46
CA ARG A 47 3.83 -0.29 25.98
C ARG A 47 3.48 1.00 26.71
N GLY A 48 2.19 1.30 26.92
CA GLY A 48 1.73 2.52 27.58
C GLY A 48 1.81 3.78 26.71
N ILE A 49 2.06 3.62 25.40
CA ILE A 49 2.14 4.74 24.45
C ILE A 49 0.73 5.04 23.92
N GLU A 50 0.40 6.32 23.84
CA GLU A 50 -0.91 6.79 23.41
C GLU A 50 -1.20 6.39 21.95
N PRO A 51 -2.41 5.89 21.63
CA PRO A 51 -2.74 5.42 20.29
C PRO A 51 -2.62 6.48 19.19
N GLY A 52 -2.66 7.78 19.53
CA GLY A 52 -2.44 8.88 18.58
C GLY A 52 -1.08 8.79 17.88
N PHE A 53 -0.06 8.28 18.58
CA PHE A 53 1.29 8.16 18.03
C PHE A 53 1.36 7.18 16.85
N ALA A 54 0.47 6.18 16.79
CA ALA A 54 0.40 5.27 15.64
C ALA A 54 -0.10 5.98 14.37
N VAL A 55 -0.99 6.97 14.53
CA VAL A 55 -1.51 7.78 13.43
C VAL A 55 -0.45 8.77 12.95
N ASP A 56 0.31 9.37 13.87
CA ASP A 56 1.44 10.25 13.53
C ASP A 56 2.52 9.51 12.72
N ILE A 57 2.84 8.27 13.12
CA ILE A 57 3.75 7.41 12.36
C ILE A 57 3.16 7.10 10.99
N ALA A 58 1.87 6.73 10.92
CA ALA A 58 1.21 6.44 9.65
C ALA A 58 1.29 7.64 8.69
N MET A 59 1.05 8.85 9.21
CA MET A 59 1.08 10.10 8.44
C MET A 59 2.43 10.38 7.79
N TRP A 60 3.55 9.99 8.43
CA TRP A 60 4.88 10.09 7.83
C TRP A 60 5.28 8.86 6.99
N SER A 61 4.82 7.67 7.35
CA SER A 61 5.17 6.43 6.65
C SER A 61 4.56 6.32 5.25
N VAL A 62 3.35 6.85 5.05
CA VAL A 62 2.66 6.84 3.74
C VAL A 62 3.43 7.65 2.70
N PRO A 63 3.78 8.94 2.93
CA PRO A 63 4.56 9.70 1.97
C PRO A 63 5.96 9.12 1.77
N LEU A 64 6.63 8.67 2.85
CA LEU A 64 7.92 7.99 2.71
C LEU A 64 7.83 6.72 1.87
N GLY A 65 6.76 5.93 2.02
CA GLY A 65 6.52 4.73 1.22
C GLY A 65 6.39 5.04 -0.27
N ILE A 66 5.71 6.13 -0.63
CA ILE A 66 5.58 6.58 -2.02
C ILE A 66 6.95 7.00 -2.58
N VAL A 67 7.72 7.77 -1.79
CA VAL A 67 9.06 8.22 -2.16
C VAL A 67 9.99 7.02 -2.35
N CYS A 68 10.02 6.08 -1.41
CA CYS A 68 10.79 4.84 -1.51
C CYS A 68 10.39 3.99 -2.71
N ALA A 69 9.09 3.87 -3.02
CA ALA A 69 8.63 3.13 -4.21
C ALA A 69 9.16 3.76 -5.50
N ARG A 70 9.16 5.10 -5.57
CA ARG A 70 9.72 5.83 -6.72
C ARG A 70 11.24 5.68 -6.80
N PHE A 71 11.95 5.84 -5.70
CA PHE A 71 13.40 5.61 -5.68
C PHE A 71 13.75 4.18 -6.06
N TYR A 72 13.08 3.18 -5.50
CA TYR A 72 13.27 1.77 -5.86
C TYR A 72 13.06 1.57 -7.37
N HIS A 73 11.97 2.10 -7.93
CA HIS A 73 11.73 2.02 -9.37
C HIS A 73 12.88 2.61 -10.19
N VAL A 74 13.38 3.79 -9.81
CA VAL A 74 14.53 4.45 -10.47
C VAL A 74 15.80 3.61 -10.35
N PHE A 75 16.13 3.14 -9.14
CA PHE A 75 17.32 2.30 -8.90
C PHE A 75 17.26 0.96 -9.64
N THR A 76 16.07 0.43 -9.88
CA THR A 76 15.89 -0.84 -10.60
C THR A 76 15.90 -0.66 -12.12
N HIS A 77 15.61 0.55 -12.63
CA HIS A 77 15.65 0.91 -14.05
C HIS A 77 16.74 1.96 -14.34
N VAL A 78 17.95 1.71 -13.83
CA VAL A 78 19.11 2.60 -14.05
C VAL A 78 19.75 2.46 -15.44
N GLY A 79 19.32 1.48 -16.24
CA GLY A 79 19.90 1.17 -17.56
C GLY A 79 19.05 1.58 -18.78
N ASP A 80 17.85 2.13 -18.57
CA ASP A 80 16.92 2.53 -19.65
C ASP A 80 17.00 4.04 -20.00
N TYR A 81 18.13 4.69 -19.70
CA TYR A 81 18.40 6.11 -20.04
C TYR A 81 19.76 6.29 -20.70
#